data_AF-A0A1S2M964-F1
#
_entry.id   AF-A0A1S2M964-F1
#
_cell.length_a   1.000
_cell.length_b   1.000
_cell.length_c   1.000
_cell.angle_alpha   90.00
_cell.angle_beta   90.00
_cell.angle_gamma   90.00
#
_symmetry.space_group_name_H-M   'P 1'
#
loop_
_entity.id
_entity.type
_entity.pdbx_description
1 polymer ?
#
loop_
_entity_poly.entity_id
_entity_poly.type
_entity_poly.pdbx_seq_one_letter_code
_entity_poly.pdbx_strand_id
1 'polypeptide(L)'
;MTNNINFEQITYSDETETGYIYFTEPEKFEYYSELLPENQEIIIDLGKEVPVVGIELDGKSAKKIAKLPIEQRSFIKKSDNDGHDYYSLSFEDKPVKQSISYERIVEVKFLFADDECLDLIGIEVYSDNPDYIFIQQKERESKGMLKKILGRFGK
;
A
#
# COMPACT_ATOMS: atom_id res chain seq x y z
N MET A 1 -26.74 6.17 1.27
CA MET A 1 -26.01 7.03 0.33
C MET A 1 -24.58 6.53 0.31
N THR A 2 -24.15 5.89 -0.78
CA THR A 2 -22.74 5.51 -0.96
C THR A 2 -21.99 6.75 -1.40
N ASN A 3 -21.28 7.40 -0.48
CA ASN A 3 -20.29 8.41 -0.85
C ASN A 3 -19.23 7.70 -1.69
N ASN A 4 -19.26 7.92 -3.00
CA ASN A 4 -18.13 7.62 -3.87
C ASN A 4 -17.06 8.68 -3.56
N ILE A 5 -16.31 8.47 -2.49
CA ILE A 5 -15.07 9.22 -2.29
C ILE A 5 -14.08 8.59 -3.28
N ASN A 6 -13.83 9.30 -4.38
CA ASN A 6 -12.79 8.96 -5.35
C ASN A 6 -11.46 9.45 -4.79
N PHE A 7 -10.93 8.74 -3.81
CA PHE A 7 -9.66 9.05 -3.18
C PHE A 7 -8.54 8.29 -3.88
N GLU A 8 -7.47 9.00 -4.24
CA GLU A 8 -6.27 8.39 -4.81
C GLU A 8 -5.47 7.71 -3.71
N GLN A 9 -5.25 6.41 -3.86
CA GLN A 9 -4.55 5.61 -2.86
C GLN A 9 -3.08 6.02 -2.71
N ILE A 10 -2.46 6.53 -3.77
CA ILE A 10 -1.04 6.92 -3.81
C ILE A 10 -0.96 8.31 -4.40
N THR A 11 -0.49 9.27 -3.61
CA THR A 11 -0.42 10.68 -3.98
C THR A 11 0.99 11.23 -3.77
N TYR A 12 1.26 12.37 -4.41
CA TYR A 12 2.50 13.12 -4.21
C TYR A 12 2.17 14.61 -4.18
N SER A 13 2.75 15.32 -3.23
CA SER A 13 2.62 16.76 -3.06
C SER A 13 3.88 17.46 -3.56
N ASP A 14 3.77 18.23 -4.64
CA ASP A 14 4.86 19.07 -5.13
C ASP A 14 5.22 20.20 -4.15
N GLU A 15 4.27 20.63 -3.31
CA GLU A 15 4.48 21.72 -2.34
C GLU A 15 5.37 21.28 -1.18
N THR A 16 5.16 20.06 -0.68
CA THR A 16 5.89 19.52 0.48
C THR A 16 6.98 18.53 0.09
N GLU A 17 7.08 18.17 -1.20
CA GLU A 17 7.91 17.08 -1.73
C GLU A 17 7.66 15.73 -1.05
N THR A 18 6.43 15.49 -0.61
CA THR A 18 6.03 14.31 0.18
C THR A 18 5.15 13.37 -0.63
N GLY A 19 5.40 12.07 -0.54
CA GLY A 19 4.55 11.01 -1.09
C GLY A 19 3.69 10.39 -0.01
N TYR A 20 2.44 10.07 -0.33
CA TYR A 20 1.54 9.35 0.59
C TYR A 20 1.03 8.06 -0.04
N ILE A 21 0.96 7.01 0.77
CA ILE A 21 0.39 5.72 0.40
C ILE A 21 -0.64 5.36 1.46
N TYR A 22 -1.90 5.35 1.07
CA TYR A 22 -3.00 5.11 1.98
C TYR A 22 -3.44 3.65 1.94
N PHE A 23 -3.51 3.04 3.11
CA PHE A 23 -3.97 1.67 3.26
C PHE A 23 -5.46 1.67 3.54
N THR A 24 -5.94 2.61 4.35
CA THR A 24 -7.36 2.88 4.60
C THR A 24 -7.78 4.25 4.09
N GLU A 25 -9.09 4.55 4.12
CA GLU A 25 -9.54 5.94 3.96
C GLU A 25 -9.12 6.76 5.20
N PRO A 26 -8.33 7.85 5.04
CA PRO A 26 -7.69 8.54 6.16
C PRO A 26 -8.67 9.19 7.14
N GLU A 27 -9.87 9.57 6.67
CA GLU A 27 -10.91 10.17 7.53
C GLU A 27 -11.65 9.17 8.43
N LYS A 28 -11.46 7.85 8.21
CA LYS A 28 -12.22 6.82 8.95
C LYS A 28 -11.61 6.43 10.29
N PHE A 29 -10.31 6.67 10.48
CA PHE A 29 -9.56 6.11 11.59
C PHE A 29 -8.77 7.19 12.29
N GLU A 30 -8.73 7.13 13.63
CA GLU A 30 -7.79 7.91 14.40
C GLU A 30 -6.40 7.27 14.28
N TYR A 31 -5.38 8.08 14.02
CA TYR A 31 -4.00 7.62 13.90
C TYR A 31 -3.00 8.57 14.55
N TYR A 32 -1.80 8.05 14.76
CA TYR A 32 -0.61 8.80 15.15
C TYR A 32 0.57 8.31 14.30
N SER A 33 1.54 9.18 14.08
CA SER A 33 2.64 8.90 13.15
C SER A 33 3.92 8.54 13.90
N GLU A 34 4.65 7.55 13.39
CA GLU A 34 5.96 7.15 13.90
C GLU A 34 6.98 7.01 12.77
N LEU A 35 8.25 7.36 13.04
CA LEU A 35 9.36 7.15 12.11
C LEU A 35 9.76 5.68 12.10
N LEU A 36 10.05 5.13 10.91
CA LEU A 36 10.71 3.84 10.81
C LEU A 36 12.17 3.99 11.30
N PRO A 37 12.61 3.26 12.33
CA PRO A 37 13.93 3.45 12.92
C PRO A 37 15.09 3.30 11.94
N GLU A 38 14.95 2.40 10.97
CA GLU A 38 15.97 2.07 9.98
C GLU A 38 16.02 3.06 8.81
N ASN A 39 14.95 3.82 8.56
CA ASN A 39 14.89 4.78 7.47
C ASN A 39 14.05 6.01 7.84
N GLN A 40 14.74 7.16 7.96
CA GLN A 40 14.13 8.44 8.34
C GLN A 40 13.24 9.08 7.26
N GLU A 41 13.27 8.58 6.02
CA GLU A 41 12.37 9.00 4.95
C GLU A 41 11.00 8.32 5.02
N ILE A 42 10.78 7.40 5.97
CA ILE A 42 9.55 6.62 6.08
C ILE A 42 8.88 6.92 7.42
N ILE A 43 7.67 7.48 7.34
CA ILE A 43 6.80 7.75 8.48
C ILE A 43 5.55 6.87 8.30
N ILE A 44 5.14 6.20 9.38
CA ILE A 44 4.04 5.23 9.39
C ILE A 44 2.90 5.80 10.22
N ASP A 45 1.71 5.87 9.63
CA ASP A 45 0.49 6.28 10.33
C ASP A 45 -0.17 5.05 10.97
N LEU A 46 -0.07 4.96 12.29
CA LEU A 46 -0.54 3.86 13.10
C LEU A 46 -1.95 4.11 13.59
N GLY A 47 -2.89 3.24 13.19
CA GLY A 47 -4.28 3.32 13.60
C GLY A 47 -4.54 2.65 14.96
N LYS A 48 -5.63 3.02 15.61
CA LYS A 48 -6.12 2.29 16.80
C LYS A 48 -6.88 1.03 16.41
N GLU A 49 -7.66 1.09 15.34
CA GLU A 49 -8.52 0.00 14.86
C GLU A 49 -7.88 -0.80 13.73
N VAL A 50 -6.91 -0.22 13.03
CA VAL A 50 -6.15 -0.86 11.95
C VAL A 50 -4.64 -0.71 12.23
N PRO A 51 -3.81 -1.71 11.89
CA PRO A 51 -2.37 -1.63 12.17
C PRO A 51 -1.69 -0.44 11.48
N VAL A 52 -2.02 -0.18 10.21
CA VAL A 52 -1.49 0.94 9.43
C VAL A 52 -2.61 1.61 8.65
N VAL A 53 -2.78 2.91 8.87
CA VAL A 53 -3.70 3.78 8.09
C VAL A 53 -3.05 4.19 6.78
N GLY A 54 -1.77 4.51 6.82
CA GLY A 54 -1.01 4.97 5.66
C GLY A 54 0.48 5.10 5.96
N ILE A 55 1.21 5.49 4.94
CA ILE A 55 2.66 5.71 4.96
C ILE A 55 2.93 7.04 4.28
N GLU A 56 3.69 7.87 4.96
CA GLU A 56 4.26 9.11 4.44
C GLU A 56 5.72 8.85 4.07
N LEU A 57 6.11 9.32 2.89
CA LEU A 57 7.45 9.16 2.34
C LEU A 57 8.03 10.53 2.03
N ASP A 58 9.27 10.74 2.43
CA ASP A 58 10.05 11.95 2.16
C ASP A 58 11.26 11.67 1.26
N GLY A 59 11.98 12.74 0.89
CA GLY A 59 13.31 12.64 0.31
C GLY A 59 13.37 11.84 -0.99
N LYS A 60 14.30 10.88 -1.08
CA LYS A 60 14.46 10.05 -2.29
C LYS A 60 13.29 9.10 -2.47
N SER A 61 12.73 8.58 -1.38
CA SER A 61 11.57 7.69 -1.38
C SER A 61 10.33 8.39 -1.95
N ALA A 62 10.04 9.62 -1.53
CA ALA A 62 8.96 10.43 -2.10
C ALA A 62 9.11 10.66 -3.61
N LYS A 63 10.34 10.94 -4.06
CA LYS A 63 10.65 11.19 -5.47
C LYS A 63 10.42 9.96 -6.35
N LYS A 64 10.39 8.75 -5.78
CA LYS A 64 9.97 7.55 -6.51
C LYS A 64 8.47 7.54 -6.73
N ILE A 65 7.67 7.91 -5.72
CA ILE A 65 6.22 8.06 -5.86
C ILE A 65 5.86 9.08 -6.95
N ALA A 66 6.52 10.24 -6.95
CA ALA A 66 6.31 11.26 -7.97
C ALA A 66 6.51 10.74 -9.40
N LYS A 67 7.46 9.81 -9.58
CA LYS A 67 7.84 9.23 -10.89
C LYS A 67 7.08 7.97 -11.27
N LEU A 68 6.27 7.40 -10.36
CA LEU A 68 5.52 6.18 -10.65
C LEU A 68 4.47 6.45 -11.72
N PRO A 69 4.46 5.67 -12.83
CA PRO A 69 3.37 5.68 -13.78
C PRO A 69 2.04 5.35 -13.11
N ILE A 70 0.94 5.94 -13.58
CA ILE A 70 -0.40 5.79 -12.97
C ILE A 70 -0.79 4.31 -12.89
N GLU A 71 -0.46 3.52 -13.90
CA GLU A 71 -0.71 2.08 -13.97
C GLU A 71 0.05 1.25 -12.92
N GLN A 72 1.13 1.78 -12.36
CA GLN A 72 1.92 1.13 -11.30
C GLN A 72 1.52 1.61 -9.90
N ARG A 73 0.64 2.63 -9.79
CA ARG A 73 0.14 3.16 -8.52
C ARG A 73 -1.01 2.33 -7.97
N SER A 74 -0.80 1.02 -7.82
CA SER A 74 -1.75 0.14 -7.17
C SER A 74 -1.06 -1.09 -6.57
N PHE A 75 -1.66 -1.62 -5.51
CA PHE A 75 -1.21 -2.89 -4.94
C PHE A 75 -1.72 -4.06 -5.78
N ILE A 76 -0.81 -4.97 -6.11
CA ILE A 76 -1.11 -6.20 -6.84
C ILE A 76 -1.13 -7.35 -5.84
N LYS A 77 -2.22 -8.12 -5.85
CA LYS A 77 -2.33 -9.35 -5.06
C LYS A 77 -1.38 -10.41 -5.64
N LYS A 78 -0.56 -11.01 -4.79
CA LYS A 78 0.38 -12.09 -5.08
C LYS A 78 0.19 -13.20 -4.04
N SER A 79 0.83 -14.34 -4.27
CA SER A 79 0.88 -15.44 -3.32
C SER A 79 2.33 -15.89 -3.15
N ASP A 80 2.75 -16.16 -1.92
CA ASP A 80 4.07 -16.70 -1.62
C ASP A 80 4.17 -18.21 -1.90
N ASN A 81 5.34 -18.80 -1.66
CA ASN A 81 5.57 -20.23 -1.89
C ASN A 81 4.79 -21.15 -0.94
N ASP A 82 4.35 -20.61 0.21
CA ASP A 82 3.56 -21.31 1.21
C ASP A 82 2.05 -21.17 0.94
N GLY A 83 1.68 -20.40 -0.09
CA GLY A 83 0.31 -20.17 -0.52
C GLY A 83 -0.40 -19.05 0.25
N HIS A 84 0.33 -18.24 1.03
CA HIS A 84 -0.24 -17.07 1.66
C HIS A 84 -0.38 -15.93 0.65
N ASP A 85 -1.56 -15.32 0.65
CA ASP A 85 -1.82 -14.15 -0.16
C ASP A 85 -1.24 -12.89 0.48
N TYR A 86 -0.69 -12.01 -0.35
CA TYR A 86 -0.19 -10.71 0.06
C TYR A 86 -0.39 -9.67 -1.04
N TYR A 87 -0.24 -8.40 -0.70
CA TYR A 87 -0.41 -7.28 -1.61
C TYR A 87 0.90 -6.55 -1.78
N SER A 88 1.31 -6.31 -3.02
CA SER A 88 2.64 -5.78 -3.35
C SER A 88 2.52 -4.50 -4.17
N LEU A 89 3.23 -3.46 -3.74
CA LEU A 89 3.45 -2.23 -4.48
C LEU A 89 4.94 -2.12 -4.77
N SER A 90 5.32 -2.01 -6.04
CA SER A 90 6.71 -1.91 -6.48
C SER A 90 6.96 -0.53 -7.08
N PHE A 91 8.04 0.12 -6.64
CA PHE A 91 8.46 1.42 -7.15
C PHE A 91 9.49 1.29 -8.29
N GLU A 92 10.29 0.24 -8.23
CA GLU A 92 11.35 -0.06 -9.19
C GLU A 92 11.48 -1.58 -9.38
N ASP A 93 11.92 -2.00 -10.56
CA ASP A 93 12.26 -3.39 -10.85
C ASP A 93 13.71 -3.66 -10.46
N LYS A 94 13.94 -3.85 -9.16
CA LYS A 94 15.24 -4.16 -8.56
C LYS A 94 15.10 -5.38 -7.64
N PRO A 95 16.17 -6.18 -7.48
CA PRO A 95 16.15 -7.28 -6.51
C PRO A 95 16.05 -6.73 -5.08
N VAL A 96 15.21 -7.36 -4.28
CA VAL A 96 15.14 -7.12 -2.83
C VAL A 96 16.38 -7.71 -2.17
N LYS A 97 17.17 -6.87 -1.49
CA LYS A 97 18.28 -7.31 -0.65
C LYS A 97 17.90 -7.41 0.81
N GLN A 98 17.08 -6.46 1.26
CA GLN A 98 16.66 -6.36 2.65
C GLN A 98 15.16 -6.11 2.72
N SER A 99 14.52 -6.68 3.73
CA SER A 99 13.12 -6.42 4.05
C SER A 99 12.98 -6.24 5.55
N ILE A 100 12.32 -5.16 5.95
CA ILE A 100 12.09 -4.83 7.37
C ILE A 100 10.62 -4.54 7.61
N SER A 101 10.20 -4.80 8.84
CA SER A 101 8.89 -4.47 9.39
C SER A 101 9.11 -3.58 10.60
N TYR A 102 8.15 -2.69 10.87
CA TYR A 102 8.12 -1.97 12.12
C TYR A 102 7.85 -2.95 13.28
N GLU A 103 8.47 -2.76 14.45
CA GLU A 103 8.59 -3.74 15.55
C GLU A 103 7.26 -4.41 15.98
N ARG A 104 6.12 -3.75 15.74
CA ARG A 104 4.78 -4.21 16.11
C ARG A 104 3.85 -4.55 14.94
N ILE A 105 4.34 -4.39 13.70
CA ILE A 105 3.54 -4.52 12.48
C ILE A 105 4.30 -5.40 11.50
N VAL A 106 4.26 -6.70 11.76
CA VAL A 106 4.94 -7.72 10.93
C VAL A 106 4.27 -7.91 9.57
N GLU A 107 3.02 -7.45 9.43
CA GLU A 107 2.24 -7.57 8.20
C GLU A 107 2.68 -6.59 7.11
N VAL A 108 3.27 -5.45 7.48
CA VAL A 108 3.78 -4.46 6.53
C VAL A 108 5.29 -4.61 6.43
N LYS A 109 5.77 -4.84 5.21
CA LYS A 109 7.19 -4.99 4.91
C LYS A 109 7.63 -3.91 3.94
N PHE A 110 8.67 -3.19 4.31
CA PHE A 110 9.39 -2.27 3.45
C PHE A 110 10.53 -3.02 2.76
N LEU A 111 10.61 -2.89 1.43
CA LEU A 111 11.56 -3.63 0.60
C LEU A 111 12.67 -2.69 0.13
N PHE A 112 13.93 -3.09 0.32
CA PHE A 112 15.11 -2.28 0.00
C PHE A 112 16.07 -3.00 -0.96
N ALA A 113 16.74 -2.24 -1.82
CA ALA A 113 17.75 -2.74 -2.76
C ALA A 113 19.19 -2.73 -2.19
N ASP A 114 19.34 -2.32 -0.94
CA ASP A 114 20.58 -2.23 -0.16
C ASP A 114 20.38 -2.77 1.25
N ASP A 115 21.49 -3.07 1.94
CA ASP A 115 21.46 -3.66 3.28
C ASP A 115 21.25 -2.61 4.37
N GLU A 116 21.57 -1.34 4.06
CA GLU A 116 21.47 -0.18 4.92
C GLU A 116 20.06 0.46 4.96
N CYS A 117 19.09 -0.13 4.25
CA CYS A 117 17.71 0.33 4.16
C CYS A 117 17.54 1.76 3.62
N LEU A 118 18.34 2.20 2.64
CA LEU A 118 18.29 3.55 2.08
C LEU A 118 17.58 3.66 0.73
N ASP A 119 17.54 2.59 -0.06
CA ASP A 119 16.96 2.51 -1.40
C ASP A 119 15.63 1.73 -1.36
N LEU A 120 14.56 2.39 -0.88
CA LEU A 120 13.21 1.81 -0.80
C LEU A 120 12.66 1.50 -2.20
N ILE A 121 12.38 0.24 -2.51
CA ILE A 121 11.93 -0.21 -3.84
C ILE A 121 10.51 -0.77 -3.87
N GLY A 122 9.87 -0.95 -2.71
CA GLY A 122 8.50 -1.40 -2.65
C GLY A 122 8.00 -1.66 -1.24
N ILE A 123 6.74 -2.08 -1.18
CA ILE A 123 6.02 -2.38 0.06
C ILE A 123 5.20 -3.66 -0.18
N GLU A 124 5.24 -4.57 0.79
CA GLU A 124 4.35 -5.74 0.83
C GLU A 124 3.47 -5.70 2.07
N VAL A 125 2.22 -6.15 1.92
CA VAL A 125 1.24 -6.20 2.99
C VAL A 125 0.61 -7.59 3.06
N TYR A 126 0.85 -8.29 4.16
CA TYR A 126 0.35 -9.62 4.49
C TYR A 126 -0.82 -9.48 5.47
N SER A 127 -1.97 -9.02 4.97
CA SER A 127 -3.15 -8.74 5.78
C SER A 127 -4.42 -9.15 5.05
N ASP A 128 -5.42 -9.59 5.80
CA ASP A 128 -6.79 -9.84 5.36
C ASP A 128 -7.77 -8.77 5.86
N ASN A 129 -7.27 -7.67 6.43
CA ASN A 129 -8.09 -6.62 7.03
C ASN A 129 -9.03 -5.98 5.97
N PRO A 130 -10.35 -6.14 6.10
CA PRO A 130 -11.31 -5.67 5.09
C PRO A 130 -11.35 -4.14 4.96
N ASP A 131 -10.81 -3.39 5.93
CA ASP A 131 -10.73 -1.94 5.87
C ASP A 131 -9.64 -1.42 4.93
N TYR A 132 -8.71 -2.28 4.51
CA TYR A 132 -7.70 -1.91 3.52
C TYR A 132 -8.31 -1.74 2.11
N ILE A 133 -8.04 -0.58 1.50
CA ILE A 133 -8.63 -0.15 0.22
C ILE A 133 -8.34 -1.15 -0.89
N PHE A 134 -7.10 -1.65 -0.98
CA PHE A 134 -6.68 -2.59 -2.01
C PHE A 134 -7.37 -3.98 -1.89
N ILE A 135 -7.84 -4.34 -0.70
CA ILE A 135 -8.67 -5.53 -0.48
C ILE A 135 -10.09 -5.27 -0.99
N GLN A 136 -10.67 -4.12 -0.64
CA GLN A 136 -12.02 -3.73 -1.09
C GLN A 136 -12.12 -3.57 -2.61
N GLN A 137 -11.11 -2.99 -3.26
CA GLN A 137 -11.08 -2.82 -4.72
C GLN A 137 -11.21 -4.18 -5.42
N LYS A 138 -10.52 -5.21 -4.94
CA LYS A 138 -10.57 -6.57 -5.52
C LYS A 138 -11.89 -7.27 -5.31
N GLU A 139 -12.54 -7.09 -4.15
CA GLU A 139 -13.89 -7.61 -3.96
C GLU A 139 -14.90 -7.01 -4.93
N ARG A 140 -14.79 -5.69 -5.17
CA ARG A 140 -15.69 -4.97 -6.10
C ARG A 140 -15.47 -5.43 -7.54
N GLU A 141 -14.22 -5.61 -7.97
CA GLU A 141 -13.89 -6.17 -9.29
C GLU A 141 -14.46 -7.59 -9.47
N SER A 142 -14.27 -8.46 -8.47
CA SER A 142 -14.73 -9.85 -8.49
C SER A 142 -16.26 -9.95 -8.55
N LYS A 143 -16.97 -9.18 -7.71
CA LYS A 143 -18.45 -9.09 -7.70
C LYS A 143 -18.97 -8.53 -9.03
N GLY A 144 -18.29 -7.53 -9.61
CA GLY A 144 -18.63 -6.96 -10.91
C GLY A 144 -18.45 -7.96 -12.07
N MET A 145 -17.39 -8.77 -12.03
CA MET A 145 -17.13 -9.81 -13.02
C MET A 145 -18.16 -10.93 -12.96
N LEU A 146 -18.49 -11.43 -11.76
CA LEU A 146 -19.55 -12.43 -11.54
C LEU A 146 -20.91 -11.96 -12.08
N LYS A 147 -21.29 -10.70 -11.84
CA LYS A 147 -22.53 -10.12 -12.37
C LYS A 147 -22.55 -10.07 -13.90
N LYS A 148 -21.41 -9.77 -14.55
CA LYS A 148 -21.27 -9.79 -16.02
C LYS A 148 -21.38 -11.20 -16.59
N ILE A 149 -20.82 -12.20 -15.91
CA ILE A 149 -20.87 -13.61 -16.33
C ILE A 149 -22.31 -14.13 -16.22
N LEU A 150 -22.96 -13.97 -15.06
CA LEU A 150 -24.35 -14.41 -14.87
C LEU A 150 -25.33 -13.72 -15.84
N GLY A 151 -25.10 -12.44 -16.17
CA GLY A 151 -25.88 -11.72 -17.18
C GLY A 151 -25.70 -12.23 -18.62
N ARG A 152 -24.62 -12.97 -18.92
CA ARG A 152 -24.38 -13.58 -20.24
C ARG A 152 -24.97 -14.99 -20.38
N PHE A 153 -25.15 -15.72 -19.28
CA PHE A 153 -25.69 -17.09 -19.27
C PHE A 153 -27.18 -17.17 -18.91
N GLY A 154 -27.82 -16.04 -18.59
CA GLY A 154 -29.25 -15.93 -18.26
C GLY A 154 -30.15 -15.47 -19.41
N LYS A 155 -30.00 -16.04 -20.61
CA LYS A 155 -30.96 -15.90 -21.73
C LYS A 155 -31.24 -17.22 -22.40
#